data_AF-A0AAX2ZD57-F1
#
_entry.id   AF-A0AAX2ZD57-F1
#
_cell.length_a   1.000
_cell.length_b   1.000
_cell.length_c   1.000
_cell.angle_alpha   90.00
_cell.angle_beta   90.00
_cell.angle_gamma   90.00
#
_symmetry.space_group_name_H-M   'P 1'
#
loop_
_entity.id
_entity.type
_entity.pdbx_description
1 polymer ?
#
loop_
_entity_poly.entity_id
_entity_poly.type
_entity_poly.pdbx_seq_one_letter_code
_entity_poly.pdbx_strand_id
1 'polypeptide(L)'
;MRFLIKMIICIIIIIIIGMIAKGKLIFIKDKDKSRKRDYIVKTLLVLGFVLGLVFAFFSTWYVEFFGKITPEQLLFNLKAPLKGTEFGMTEEILKSPVLSIVICTIPFLIVINWKYNVFLINKNNEKKTILNKKRVRIISILLSIVTMIGGATFGINKLQLQNIAKAYLSSSTYLADNYVNPRDVKMTFPNKKRNLIHIYLESVENSYLSKELGGYMDVNLMPELTELYKEGLSFSNTDKFGGPHTTYASEWSVAAMINMDMGLPLKIPMGRNSYGKDGSFLPGAVGIGDILQAQGYNQTIMFGADADFGGLTTYFTTHGKFNIFDYKAAKEKNLIPKDYNVWWGFEDDKLYEYAKDEITRLSKDNKPFNFTMETADTHFPDGYLSEKAENKHDSQYANVISYSTKEAVNFVKWIQKQPFYENTTIVITGDHPSMDKKFFKDFDSNYERTIVNLILNAPITTDNVANRQFAPFDMFPTILSTLGVEIEGDRLGLGTNLYSNKNTIIEDQGIDSVNSALGYNSDLFNDEFMNDKKNSTFSNDLVTYK
;
A
#
# COMPACT_ATOMS: atom_id res chain seq x y z
N MET A 1 -24.85 -13.19 15.01
CA MET A 1 -25.80 -12.24 14.37
C MET A 1 -26.45 -12.77 13.08
N ARG A 2 -25.68 -13.28 12.09
CA ARG A 2 -26.24 -13.79 10.81
C ARG A 2 -27.23 -14.97 10.94
N PHE A 3 -27.03 -15.89 11.89
CA PHE A 3 -27.94 -17.03 12.13
C PHE A 3 -29.29 -16.60 12.72
N LEU A 4 -29.27 -15.69 13.70
CA LEU A 4 -30.49 -15.20 14.35
C LEU A 4 -31.38 -14.41 13.37
N ILE A 5 -30.78 -13.59 12.49
CA ILE A 5 -31.50 -12.86 11.44
C ILE A 5 -32.14 -13.82 10.43
N LYS A 6 -31.40 -14.84 9.98
CA LYS A 6 -31.94 -15.88 9.07
C LYS A 6 -33.10 -16.66 9.70
N MET A 7 -33.00 -16.99 10.99
CA MET A 7 -34.07 -17.67 11.73
C MET A 7 -35.33 -16.81 11.86
N ILE A 8 -35.19 -15.52 12.19
CA ILE A 8 -36.31 -14.58 12.26
C ILE A 8 -36.98 -14.42 10.88
N ILE A 9 -36.20 -14.30 9.81
CA ILE A 9 -36.73 -14.21 8.43
C ILE A 9 -37.49 -15.49 8.07
N CYS A 10 -36.96 -16.67 8.37
CA CYS A 10 -37.66 -17.94 8.13
C CYS A 10 -38.98 -18.03 8.92
N ILE A 11 -39.00 -17.63 10.19
CA ILE A 11 -40.22 -17.61 11.01
C ILE A 11 -41.26 -16.66 10.41
N ILE A 12 -40.86 -15.46 9.99
CA ILE A 12 -41.74 -14.48 9.34
C ILE A 12 -42.31 -15.05 8.02
N ILE A 13 -41.47 -15.68 7.20
CA ILE A 13 -41.88 -16.31 5.93
C ILE A 13 -42.89 -17.44 6.20
N ILE A 14 -42.63 -18.32 7.18
CA ILE A 14 -43.53 -19.41 7.55
C ILE A 14 -44.89 -18.88 8.04
N ILE A 15 -44.89 -17.82 8.85
CA ILE A 15 -46.12 -17.17 9.32
C ILE A 15 -46.90 -16.58 8.15
N ILE A 16 -46.22 -15.88 7.23
CA ILE A 16 -46.85 -15.29 6.04
C ILE A 16 -47.45 -16.37 5.14
N ILE A 17 -46.71 -17.46 4.86
CA ILE A 17 -47.19 -18.59 4.05
C ILE A 17 -48.40 -19.23 4.74
N GLY A 18 -48.36 -19.46 6.05
CA GLY A 18 -49.47 -20.01 6.82
C GLY A 18 -50.71 -19.12 6.83
N MET A 19 -50.54 -17.79 6.74
CA MET A 19 -51.65 -16.82 6.63
C MET A 19 -52.24 -16.78 5.22
N ILE A 20 -51.41 -16.90 4.18
CA ILE A 20 -51.84 -17.00 2.78
C ILE A 20 -52.62 -18.31 2.55
N ALA A 21 -52.08 -19.45 2.99
CA ALA A 21 -52.70 -20.77 2.83
C ALA A 21 -54.08 -20.89 3.51
N LYS A 22 -54.29 -20.15 4.61
CA LYS A 22 -55.57 -20.10 5.33
C LYS A 22 -56.56 -19.06 4.77
N GLY A 23 -56.27 -18.44 3.61
CA GLY A 23 -57.12 -17.43 2.98
C GLY A 23 -57.27 -16.13 3.77
N LYS A 24 -56.43 -15.89 4.78
CA LYS A 24 -56.52 -14.71 5.66
C LYS A 24 -55.93 -13.46 5.02
N LEU A 25 -55.15 -13.59 3.95
CA LEU A 25 -54.56 -12.47 3.21
C LEU A 25 -55.19 -12.37 1.81
N ILE A 26 -55.78 -11.22 1.48
CA ILE A 26 -56.28 -10.92 0.12
C ILE A 26 -55.39 -9.87 -0.53
N PHE A 27 -54.99 -10.13 -1.78
CA PHE A 27 -54.28 -9.18 -2.64
C PHE A 27 -55.25 -8.62 -3.69
N ILE A 28 -55.50 -7.30 -3.66
CA ILE A 28 -56.35 -6.63 -4.63
C ILE A 28 -55.49 -5.68 -5.46
N LYS A 29 -55.45 -5.87 -6.78
CA LYS A 29 -54.69 -5.01 -7.68
C LYS A 29 -55.26 -3.59 -7.64
N ASP A 30 -54.38 -2.61 -7.40
CA ASP A 30 -54.73 -1.20 -7.48
C ASP A 30 -55.00 -0.81 -8.95
N LYS A 31 -56.10 -0.08 -9.18
CA LYS A 31 -56.54 0.37 -10.51
C LYS A 31 -55.99 1.75 -10.88
N ASP A 32 -55.35 2.45 -9.95
CA ASP A 32 -54.89 3.82 -10.13
C ASP A 32 -53.63 3.92 -11.01
N LYS A 33 -53.72 4.65 -12.13
CA LYS A 33 -52.60 4.82 -13.07
C LYS A 33 -51.52 5.74 -12.48
N SER A 34 -50.25 5.35 -12.60
CA SER A 34 -49.12 6.17 -12.12
C SER A 34 -49.00 7.45 -12.96
N ARG A 35 -48.80 8.60 -12.30
CA ARG A 35 -48.57 9.89 -12.98
C ARG A 35 -47.07 10.07 -13.27
N LYS A 36 -46.70 10.97 -14.19
CA LYS A 36 -45.28 11.30 -14.51
C LYS A 36 -44.45 11.63 -13.25
N ARG A 37 -45.05 12.37 -12.30
CA ARG A 37 -44.43 12.70 -11.00
C ARG A 37 -44.11 11.47 -10.15
N ASP A 38 -44.93 10.42 -10.21
CA ASP A 38 -44.67 9.19 -9.44
C ASP A 38 -43.44 8.45 -9.98
N TYR A 39 -43.22 8.45 -11.29
CA TYR A 39 -42.00 7.89 -11.88
C TYR A 39 -40.76 8.67 -11.44
N ILE A 40 -40.81 10.00 -11.45
CA ILE A 40 -39.70 10.84 -10.97
C ILE A 40 -39.37 10.53 -9.50
N VAL A 41 -40.39 10.50 -8.63
CA VAL A 41 -40.19 10.18 -7.20
C VAL A 41 -39.61 8.78 -7.04
N LYS A 42 -40.10 7.79 -7.78
CA LYS A 42 -39.56 6.43 -7.73
C LYS A 42 -38.09 6.38 -8.14
N THR A 43 -37.73 7.07 -9.23
CA THR A 43 -36.34 7.15 -9.69
C THR A 43 -35.44 7.76 -8.62
N LEU A 44 -35.84 8.89 -8.02
CA LEU A 44 -35.06 9.52 -6.94
C LEU A 44 -34.89 8.60 -5.73
N LEU A 45 -35.93 7.86 -5.34
CA LEU A 45 -35.86 6.91 -4.23
C LEU A 45 -34.93 5.72 -4.54
N VAL A 46 -34.93 5.22 -5.78
CA VAL A 46 -33.99 4.18 -6.22
C VAL A 46 -32.56 4.72 -6.22
N LEU A 47 -32.32 5.91 -6.74
CA LEU A 47 -31.00 6.53 -6.74
C LEU A 47 -30.46 6.73 -5.31
N GLY A 48 -31.28 7.27 -4.40
CA GLY A 48 -30.87 7.44 -2.99
C GLY A 48 -30.58 6.10 -2.30
N PHE A 49 -31.40 5.08 -2.56
CA PHE A 49 -31.21 3.74 -2.00
C PHE A 49 -29.91 3.11 -2.53
N VAL A 50 -29.70 3.12 -3.86
CA VAL A 50 -28.48 2.61 -4.51
C VAL A 50 -27.24 3.36 -4.03
N LEU A 51 -27.30 4.68 -3.90
CA LEU A 51 -26.17 5.48 -3.41
C LEU A 51 -25.77 5.08 -1.98
N GLY A 52 -26.74 4.85 -1.10
CA GLY A 52 -26.48 4.32 0.25
C GLY A 52 -25.79 2.95 0.23
N LEU A 53 -26.26 2.04 -0.64
CA LEU A 53 -25.63 0.73 -0.82
C LEU A 53 -24.23 0.82 -1.42
N VAL A 54 -23.99 1.75 -2.36
CA VAL A 54 -22.66 2.03 -2.91
C VAL A 54 -21.72 2.41 -1.78
N PHE A 55 -22.07 3.40 -0.95
CA PHE A 55 -21.23 3.78 0.19
C PHE A 55 -20.99 2.61 1.14
N ALA A 56 -21.99 1.80 1.46
CA ALA A 56 -21.83 0.68 2.40
C ALA A 56 -20.95 -0.46 1.82
N PHE A 57 -21.27 -0.94 0.63
CA PHE A 57 -20.59 -2.11 0.05
C PHE A 57 -19.23 -1.77 -0.54
N PHE A 58 -19.08 -0.64 -1.24
CA PHE A 58 -17.75 -0.25 -1.71
C PHE A 58 -16.82 0.13 -0.57
N SER A 59 -17.27 0.83 0.49
CA SER A 59 -16.38 1.07 1.63
C SER A 59 -15.98 -0.22 2.36
N THR A 60 -16.88 -1.20 2.42
CA THR A 60 -16.59 -2.51 3.00
C THR A 60 -15.57 -3.26 2.14
N TRP A 61 -15.85 -3.45 0.85
CA TRP A 61 -14.95 -4.09 -0.09
C TRP A 61 -13.59 -3.40 -0.11
N TYR A 62 -13.57 -2.08 -0.22
CA TYR A 62 -12.35 -1.29 -0.29
C TYR A 62 -11.50 -1.49 0.96
N VAL A 63 -12.10 -1.38 2.16
CA VAL A 63 -11.37 -1.65 3.39
C VAL A 63 -10.98 -3.10 3.48
N GLU A 64 -11.80 -4.06 3.06
CA GLU A 64 -11.48 -5.51 3.07
C GLU A 64 -10.31 -5.86 2.15
N PHE A 65 -10.27 -5.27 0.95
CA PHE A 65 -9.22 -5.47 -0.04
C PHE A 65 -7.90 -4.79 0.36
N PHE A 66 -7.92 -3.48 0.64
CA PHE A 66 -6.70 -2.70 0.86
C PHE A 66 -6.24 -2.60 2.32
N GLY A 67 -7.11 -2.86 3.30
CA GLY A 67 -6.77 -2.60 4.70
C GLY A 67 -7.49 -1.41 5.32
N LYS A 68 -7.19 -1.19 6.61
CA LYS A 68 -7.34 0.15 7.18
C LYS A 68 -6.17 0.95 6.63
N ILE A 69 -6.48 2.01 5.90
CA ILE A 69 -5.47 2.78 5.19
C ILE A 69 -5.53 4.25 5.61
N THR A 70 -4.42 4.97 5.42
CA THR A 70 -4.33 6.41 5.68
C THR A 70 -5.14 7.22 4.65
N PRO A 71 -5.48 8.48 4.97
CA PRO A 71 -6.05 9.43 4.01
C PRO A 71 -5.29 9.49 2.67
N GLU A 72 -3.96 9.44 2.72
CA GLU A 72 -3.05 9.52 1.59
C GLU A 72 -3.13 8.27 0.76
N GLN A 73 -3.04 7.09 1.37
CA GLN A 73 -3.16 5.83 0.63
C GLN A 73 -4.54 5.71 -0.05
N LEU A 74 -5.61 6.20 0.60
CA LEU A 74 -6.95 6.25 0.00
C LEU A 74 -6.96 7.14 -1.25
N LEU A 75 -6.41 8.34 -1.15
CA LEU A 75 -6.36 9.27 -2.27
C LEU A 75 -5.39 8.81 -3.36
N PHE A 76 -4.30 8.15 -2.99
CA PHE A 76 -3.34 7.55 -3.90
C PHE A 76 -4.05 6.50 -4.74
N ASN A 77 -4.70 5.51 -4.12
CA ASN A 77 -5.42 4.45 -4.84
C ASN A 77 -6.56 4.99 -5.73
N LEU A 78 -7.19 6.10 -5.35
CA LEU A 78 -8.23 6.76 -6.15
C LEU A 78 -7.68 7.57 -7.34
N LYS A 79 -6.47 8.11 -7.23
CA LYS A 79 -5.87 9.01 -8.24
C LYS A 79 -4.79 8.35 -9.10
N ALA A 80 -4.17 7.28 -8.60
CA ALA A 80 -3.10 6.57 -9.28
C ALA A 80 -3.64 5.93 -10.58
N PRO A 81 -2.82 5.86 -11.63
CA PRO A 81 -3.18 5.12 -12.83
C PRO A 81 -3.51 3.66 -12.49
N LEU A 82 -4.71 3.20 -12.83
CA LEU A 82 -5.12 1.78 -12.71
C LEU A 82 -4.58 0.91 -13.85
N LYS A 83 -3.79 1.48 -14.75
CA LYS A 83 -3.19 0.74 -15.86
C LYS A 83 -2.10 -0.16 -15.30
N GLY A 84 -2.16 -1.45 -15.58
CA GLY A 84 -1.21 -2.44 -15.06
C GLY A 84 -1.65 -3.12 -13.76
N THR A 85 -2.82 -2.80 -13.19
CA THR A 85 -3.37 -3.56 -12.05
C THR A 85 -3.73 -5.00 -12.44
N GLU A 86 -3.59 -5.93 -11.49
CA GLU A 86 -4.00 -7.32 -11.66
C GLU A 86 -5.46 -7.45 -12.14
N PHE A 87 -5.73 -8.35 -13.09
CA PHE A 87 -7.08 -8.61 -13.61
C PHE A 87 -8.06 -9.06 -12.50
N GLY A 88 -7.56 -9.71 -11.44
CA GLY A 88 -8.36 -10.19 -10.29
C GLY A 88 -9.15 -9.08 -9.58
N MET A 89 -8.62 -7.86 -9.50
CA MET A 89 -9.29 -6.73 -8.85
C MET A 89 -10.64 -6.39 -9.53
N THR A 90 -10.68 -6.40 -10.86
CA THR A 90 -11.91 -6.08 -11.61
C THR A 90 -12.99 -7.13 -11.39
N GLU A 91 -12.60 -8.40 -11.35
CA GLU A 91 -13.50 -9.52 -11.11
C GLU A 91 -14.04 -9.47 -9.67
N GLU A 92 -13.21 -9.12 -8.69
CA GLU A 92 -13.62 -9.02 -7.30
C GLU A 92 -14.61 -7.87 -7.07
N ILE A 93 -14.39 -6.70 -7.68
CA ILE A 93 -15.34 -5.57 -7.64
C ILE A 93 -16.72 -6.01 -8.18
N LEU A 94 -16.73 -6.77 -9.28
CA LEU A 94 -17.97 -7.26 -9.88
C LEU A 94 -18.66 -8.30 -8.98
N LYS A 95 -17.90 -9.25 -8.43
CA LYS A 95 -18.44 -10.37 -7.62
C LYS A 95 -18.83 -9.97 -6.20
N SER A 96 -18.23 -8.93 -5.62
CA SER A 96 -18.45 -8.54 -4.23
C SER A 96 -19.35 -7.30 -4.10
N PRO A 97 -18.87 -6.05 -4.24
CA PRO A 97 -19.72 -4.88 -3.99
C PRO A 97 -20.82 -4.71 -5.04
N VAL A 98 -20.53 -4.91 -6.34
CA VAL A 98 -21.54 -4.71 -7.40
C VAL A 98 -22.66 -5.74 -7.30
N LEU A 99 -22.32 -7.03 -7.17
CA LEU A 99 -23.32 -8.09 -6.99
C LEU A 99 -24.17 -7.87 -5.74
N SER A 100 -23.57 -7.45 -4.63
CA SER A 100 -24.30 -7.15 -3.38
C SER A 100 -25.30 -6.01 -3.55
N ILE A 101 -24.91 -4.93 -4.27
CA ILE A 101 -25.80 -3.81 -4.59
C ILE A 101 -26.98 -4.30 -5.45
N VAL A 102 -26.72 -5.11 -6.48
CA VAL A 102 -27.77 -5.65 -7.35
C VAL A 102 -28.75 -6.52 -6.55
N ILE A 103 -28.26 -7.44 -5.74
CA ILE A 103 -29.08 -8.33 -4.90
C ILE A 103 -29.96 -7.53 -3.94
N CYS A 104 -29.44 -6.46 -3.32
CA CYS A 104 -30.22 -5.61 -2.42
C CYS A 104 -31.21 -4.69 -3.16
N THR A 105 -30.89 -4.28 -4.39
CA THR A 105 -31.73 -3.37 -5.18
C THR A 105 -32.95 -4.07 -5.77
N ILE A 106 -32.85 -5.36 -6.15
CA ILE A 106 -33.96 -6.12 -6.73
C ILE A 106 -35.21 -6.15 -5.81
N PRO A 107 -35.12 -6.55 -4.52
CA PRO A 107 -36.26 -6.50 -3.60
C PRO A 107 -36.84 -5.08 -3.44
N PHE A 108 -35.99 -4.06 -3.41
CA PHE A 108 -36.45 -2.67 -3.31
C PHE A 108 -37.25 -2.25 -4.55
N LEU A 109 -36.81 -2.65 -5.75
CA LEU A 109 -37.54 -2.44 -7.00
C LEU A 109 -38.89 -3.16 -7.02
N ILE A 110 -38.98 -4.35 -6.41
CA ILE A 110 -40.24 -5.08 -6.24
C ILE A 110 -41.19 -4.32 -5.30
N VAL A 111 -40.69 -3.86 -4.15
CA VAL A 111 -41.47 -3.10 -3.16
C VAL A 111 -41.96 -1.78 -3.75
N ILE A 112 -41.10 -1.00 -4.39
CA ILE A 112 -41.47 0.33 -4.91
C ILE A 112 -42.43 0.26 -6.11
N ASN A 113 -42.43 -0.87 -6.83
CA ASN A 113 -43.35 -1.14 -7.93
C ASN A 113 -44.52 -2.05 -7.54
N TRP A 114 -44.73 -2.28 -6.24
CA TRP A 114 -45.80 -3.11 -5.74
C TRP A 114 -47.18 -2.57 -6.14
N LYS A 115 -48.00 -3.40 -6.79
CA LYS A 115 -49.31 -3.00 -7.37
C LYS A 115 -50.53 -3.53 -6.60
N TYR A 116 -50.34 -4.24 -5.50
CA TYR A 116 -51.43 -4.92 -4.78
C TYR A 116 -51.66 -4.31 -3.39
N ASN A 117 -52.91 -4.00 -3.08
CA ASN A 117 -53.32 -3.72 -1.71
C ASN A 117 -53.51 -5.05 -0.97
N VAL A 118 -52.95 -5.17 0.23
CA VAL A 118 -52.96 -6.38 1.05
C VAL A 118 -53.87 -6.18 2.24
N PHE A 119 -54.86 -7.06 2.39
CA PHE A 119 -55.85 -7.02 3.47
C PHE A 119 -55.77 -8.28 4.31
N LEU A 120 -55.82 -8.12 5.64
CA LEU A 120 -56.07 -9.22 6.57
C LEU A 120 -57.57 -9.39 6.76
N ILE A 121 -58.06 -10.62 6.65
CA ILE A 121 -59.41 -10.98 7.07
C ILE A 121 -59.33 -11.54 8.49
N ASN A 122 -59.99 -10.86 9.44
CA ASN A 122 -60.12 -11.35 10.80
C ASN A 122 -61.21 -12.44 10.90
N LYS A 123 -61.31 -13.13 12.04
CA LYS A 123 -62.31 -14.19 12.28
C LYS A 123 -63.77 -13.71 12.05
N ASN A 124 -64.02 -12.41 12.09
CA ASN A 124 -65.33 -11.79 11.88
C ASN A 124 -65.57 -11.30 10.43
N ASN A 125 -64.77 -11.73 9.45
CA ASN A 125 -64.80 -11.29 8.04
C ASN A 125 -64.52 -9.79 7.79
N GLU A 126 -64.05 -9.06 8.79
CA GLU A 126 -63.61 -7.67 8.65
C GLU A 126 -62.27 -7.56 7.92
N LYS A 127 -62.17 -6.64 6.96
CA LYS A 127 -60.96 -6.37 6.18
C LYS A 127 -60.11 -5.29 6.85
N LYS A 128 -58.97 -5.67 7.42
CA LYS A 128 -57.96 -4.73 7.91
C LYS A 128 -56.89 -4.50 6.85
N THR A 129 -56.68 -3.26 6.42
CA THR A 129 -55.61 -2.93 5.47
C THR A 129 -54.25 -3.13 6.13
N ILE A 130 -53.42 -4.04 5.61
CA ILE A 130 -52.03 -4.23 6.04
C ILE A 130 -51.14 -3.31 5.21
N LEU A 131 -51.21 -3.43 3.89
CA LEU A 131 -50.33 -2.72 2.96
C LEU A 131 -51.19 -2.08 1.86
N ASN A 132 -50.94 -0.80 1.58
CA ASN A 132 -51.57 -0.09 0.47
C ASN A 132 -50.55 0.81 -0.22
N LYS A 133 -50.88 1.35 -1.40
CA LYS A 133 -49.98 2.20 -2.19
C LYS A 133 -49.37 3.36 -1.38
N LYS A 134 -50.12 4.00 -0.48
CA LYS A 134 -49.62 5.08 0.40
C LYS A 134 -48.59 4.56 1.41
N ARG A 135 -48.87 3.43 2.07
CA ARG A 135 -47.95 2.77 3.02
C ARG A 135 -46.69 2.27 2.31
N VAL A 136 -46.82 1.64 1.13
CA VAL A 136 -45.68 1.24 0.30
C VAL A 136 -44.81 2.45 -0.02
N ARG A 137 -45.40 3.57 -0.46
CA ARG A 137 -44.65 4.80 -0.74
C ARG A 137 -43.92 5.33 0.49
N ILE A 138 -44.58 5.37 1.65
CA ILE A 138 -43.94 5.80 2.91
C ILE A 138 -42.79 4.86 3.29
N ILE A 139 -43.01 3.55 3.20
CA ILE A 139 -41.97 2.54 3.48
C ILE A 139 -40.79 2.70 2.51
N SER A 140 -41.03 2.88 1.21
CA SER A 140 -39.96 3.11 0.23
C SER A 140 -39.19 4.40 0.49
N ILE A 141 -39.86 5.48 0.91
CA ILE A 141 -39.20 6.73 1.32
C ILE A 141 -38.31 6.48 2.54
N LEU A 142 -38.86 5.86 3.59
CA LEU A 142 -38.12 5.57 4.81
C LEU A 142 -36.92 4.66 4.55
N LEU A 143 -37.11 3.58 3.78
CA LEU A 143 -36.03 2.67 3.39
C LEU A 143 -34.94 3.39 2.59
N SER A 144 -35.31 4.21 1.60
CA SER A 144 -34.35 4.97 0.80
C SER A 144 -33.54 5.94 1.69
N ILE A 145 -34.20 6.71 2.56
CA ILE A 145 -33.54 7.66 3.46
C ILE A 145 -32.64 6.94 4.48
N VAL A 146 -33.15 5.90 5.13
CA VAL A 146 -32.38 5.13 6.13
C VAL A 146 -31.18 4.45 5.50
N THR A 147 -31.34 3.85 4.32
CA THR A 147 -30.21 3.24 3.59
C THR A 147 -29.21 4.28 3.11
N MET A 148 -29.67 5.43 2.61
CA MET A 148 -28.78 6.50 2.16
C MET A 148 -27.97 7.09 3.32
N ILE A 149 -28.64 7.51 4.40
CA ILE A 149 -27.97 8.09 5.58
C ILE A 149 -27.12 7.02 6.28
N GLY A 150 -27.67 5.84 6.52
CA GLY A 150 -26.95 4.75 7.18
C GLY A 150 -25.73 4.30 6.38
N GLY A 151 -25.87 4.15 5.06
CA GLY A 151 -24.78 3.81 4.16
C GLY A 151 -23.70 4.88 4.09
N ALA A 152 -24.08 6.16 3.96
CA ALA A 152 -23.15 7.28 3.97
C ALA A 152 -22.39 7.38 5.30
N THR A 153 -23.09 7.35 6.45
CA THR A 153 -22.45 7.38 7.78
C THR A 153 -21.53 6.18 7.99
N PHE A 154 -21.96 4.98 7.58
CA PHE A 154 -21.12 3.79 7.63
C PHE A 154 -19.86 3.95 6.77
N GLY A 155 -20.01 4.39 5.51
CA GLY A 155 -18.90 4.59 4.59
C GLY A 155 -17.91 5.66 5.06
N ILE A 156 -18.41 6.79 5.57
CA ILE A 156 -17.60 7.87 6.17
C ILE A 156 -16.73 7.32 7.30
N ASN A 157 -17.34 6.60 8.25
CA ASN A 157 -16.61 6.03 9.38
C ASN A 157 -15.64 4.93 8.97
N LYS A 158 -16.08 4.04 8.05
CA LYS A 158 -15.32 2.88 7.58
C LYS A 158 -14.05 3.30 6.82
N LEU A 159 -14.17 4.30 5.95
CA LEU A 159 -13.04 4.90 5.20
C LEU A 159 -12.30 5.99 5.99
N GLN A 160 -12.73 6.29 7.22
CA GLN A 160 -12.16 7.33 8.07
C GLN A 160 -12.08 8.72 7.38
N LEU A 161 -13.11 9.10 6.62
CA LEU A 161 -13.10 10.35 5.83
C LEU A 161 -12.95 11.61 6.70
N GLN A 162 -13.27 11.54 7.99
CA GLN A 162 -12.97 12.61 8.95
C GLN A 162 -11.47 12.90 9.12
N ASN A 163 -10.61 11.89 8.96
CA ASN A 163 -9.16 12.06 9.05
C ASN A 163 -8.63 12.76 7.80
N ILE A 164 -9.26 12.56 6.64
CA ILE A 164 -8.98 13.33 5.43
C ILE A 164 -9.25 14.82 5.69
N ALA A 165 -10.38 15.17 6.30
CA ALA A 165 -10.66 16.57 6.61
C ALA A 165 -9.56 17.21 7.48
N LYS A 166 -9.03 16.49 8.49
CA LYS A 166 -7.88 16.96 9.29
C LYS A 166 -6.60 17.08 8.45
N ALA A 167 -6.30 16.06 7.64
CA ALA A 167 -5.10 16.02 6.81
C ALA A 167 -5.03 17.15 5.76
N TYR A 168 -6.17 17.74 5.37
CA TYR A 168 -6.20 18.78 4.33
C TYR A 168 -6.71 20.15 4.78
N LEU A 169 -7.46 20.26 5.89
CA LEU A 169 -7.97 21.54 6.38
C LEU A 169 -7.10 22.16 7.48
N SER A 170 -6.20 21.38 8.08
CA SER A 170 -5.28 21.85 9.11
C SER A 170 -3.83 21.70 8.63
N SER A 171 -3.08 22.80 8.59
CA SER A 171 -1.66 22.80 8.25
C SER A 171 -0.77 22.68 9.48
N SER A 172 0.41 22.12 9.28
CA SER A 172 1.47 21.98 10.28
C SER A 172 2.81 22.42 9.69
N THR A 173 3.63 23.10 10.50
CA THR A 173 5.02 23.46 10.16
C THR A 173 6.00 22.31 10.38
N TYR A 174 5.54 21.16 10.88
CA TYR A 174 6.41 20.07 11.33
C TYR A 174 7.46 19.63 10.29
N LEU A 175 7.08 19.50 9.02
CA LEU A 175 8.06 19.21 7.96
C LEU A 175 9.08 20.36 7.81
N ALA A 176 8.65 21.62 7.81
CA ALA A 176 9.56 22.77 7.73
C ALA A 176 10.53 22.86 8.91
N ASP A 177 10.07 22.49 10.10
CA ASP A 177 10.88 22.58 11.32
C ASP A 177 11.90 21.44 11.44
N ASN A 178 11.65 20.29 10.80
CA ASN A 178 12.47 19.08 10.97
C ASN A 178 13.21 18.61 9.70
N TYR A 179 12.81 19.07 8.51
CA TYR A 179 13.40 18.65 7.23
C TYR A 179 14.76 19.31 7.00
N VAL A 180 15.77 18.50 6.69
CA VAL A 180 17.10 18.93 6.30
C VAL A 180 17.25 18.76 4.80
N ASN A 181 17.26 19.86 4.05
CA ASN A 181 17.38 19.84 2.60
C ASN A 181 18.78 19.36 2.16
N PRO A 182 18.89 18.29 1.37
CA PRO A 182 20.19 17.79 0.92
C PRO A 182 21.05 18.83 0.18
N ARG A 183 20.41 19.81 -0.48
CA ARG A 183 21.11 20.88 -1.21
C ARG A 183 21.88 21.85 -0.30
N ASP A 184 21.57 21.87 0.98
CA ASP A 184 22.15 22.78 1.97
C ASP A 184 23.14 22.07 2.91
N VAL A 185 23.44 20.79 2.66
CA VAL A 185 24.31 19.96 3.52
C VAL A 185 25.61 19.63 2.82
N LYS A 186 26.74 19.83 3.52
CA LYS A 186 28.05 19.39 3.03
C LYS A 186 28.16 17.87 3.06
N MET A 187 28.56 17.28 1.93
CA MET A 187 28.80 15.84 1.80
C MET A 187 30.22 15.57 1.34
N THR A 188 30.93 14.66 2.03
CA THR A 188 32.28 14.26 1.63
C THR A 188 32.28 12.81 1.12
N PHE A 189 32.47 12.64 -0.18
CA PHE A 189 32.54 11.34 -0.84
C PHE A 189 33.95 10.74 -0.74
N PRO A 190 34.09 9.40 -0.72
CA PRO A 190 35.42 8.79 -0.88
C PRO A 190 35.95 9.01 -2.30
N ASN A 191 37.27 9.19 -2.44
CA ASN A 191 37.93 9.25 -3.77
C ASN A 191 37.60 8.01 -4.63
N LYS A 192 37.57 6.81 -4.03
CA LYS A 192 37.08 5.58 -4.68
C LYS A 192 35.63 5.33 -4.28
N LYS A 193 34.70 5.62 -5.19
CA LYS A 193 33.26 5.40 -5.04
C LYS A 193 32.93 3.90 -5.00
N ARG A 194 32.00 3.51 -4.13
CA ARG A 194 31.45 2.14 -4.02
C ARG A 194 30.20 1.99 -4.87
N ASN A 195 29.94 0.79 -5.38
CA ASN A 195 28.66 0.48 -6.01
C ASN A 195 27.59 0.25 -4.95
N LEU A 196 26.35 0.57 -5.29
CA LEU A 196 25.16 0.28 -4.50
C LEU A 196 24.33 -0.80 -5.20
N ILE A 197 23.93 -1.83 -4.44
CA ILE A 197 22.84 -2.74 -4.81
C ILE A 197 21.77 -2.62 -3.72
N HIS A 198 20.59 -2.11 -4.05
CA HIS A 198 19.47 -2.00 -3.12
C HIS A 198 18.31 -2.91 -3.56
N ILE A 199 17.97 -3.86 -2.70
CA ILE A 199 16.91 -4.85 -2.94
C ILE A 199 15.74 -4.53 -2.00
N TYR A 200 14.64 -4.03 -2.56
CA TYR A 200 13.36 -3.96 -1.90
C TYR A 200 12.68 -5.32 -1.96
N LEU A 201 12.31 -5.84 -0.80
CA LEU A 201 11.58 -7.08 -0.65
C LEU A 201 10.12 -6.76 -0.31
N GLU A 202 9.23 -6.87 -1.30
CA GLU A 202 7.80 -6.58 -1.14
C GLU A 202 7.20 -7.28 0.08
N SER A 203 6.59 -6.53 0.98
CA SER A 203 5.87 -7.04 2.14
C SER A 203 6.69 -7.98 3.06
N VAL A 204 8.03 -7.95 2.99
CA VAL A 204 8.91 -8.79 3.83
C VAL A 204 9.21 -8.11 5.17
N GLU A 205 8.83 -8.75 6.27
CA GLU A 205 8.89 -8.18 7.61
C GLU A 205 9.35 -9.18 8.69
N ASN A 206 9.83 -8.64 9.82
CA ASN A 206 10.38 -9.43 10.93
C ASN A 206 9.32 -10.27 11.65
N SER A 207 8.04 -9.95 11.46
CA SER A 207 6.92 -10.71 12.02
C SER A 207 6.89 -12.17 11.58
N TYR A 208 7.50 -12.49 10.44
CA TYR A 208 7.66 -13.85 9.90
C TYR A 208 8.70 -14.71 10.62
N LEU A 209 9.55 -14.09 11.46
CA LEU A 209 10.48 -14.81 12.31
C LEU A 209 9.73 -15.53 13.44
N SER A 210 10.41 -16.48 14.08
CA SER A 210 9.88 -17.08 15.30
C SER A 210 9.86 -16.08 16.47
N LYS A 211 9.00 -16.31 17.46
CA LYS A 211 8.96 -15.51 18.71
C LYS A 211 10.31 -15.47 19.45
N GLU A 212 11.10 -16.53 19.36
CA GLU A 212 12.45 -16.58 19.94
C GLU A 212 13.36 -15.53 19.30
N LEU A 213 13.23 -15.32 17.99
CA LEU A 213 14.03 -14.41 17.18
C LEU A 213 13.50 -12.97 17.16
N GLY A 214 12.33 -12.70 17.75
CA GLY A 214 11.70 -11.37 17.80
C GLY A 214 10.47 -11.22 16.90
N GLY A 215 10.16 -12.22 16.08
CA GLY A 215 8.94 -12.26 15.27
C GLY A 215 7.71 -12.73 16.05
N TYR A 216 6.68 -13.16 15.33
CA TYR A 216 5.41 -13.59 15.93
C TYR A 216 4.98 -15.02 15.54
N MET A 217 5.72 -15.66 14.63
CA MET A 217 5.41 -17.02 14.20
C MET A 217 5.88 -18.06 15.22
N ASP A 218 5.27 -19.24 15.18
CA ASP A 218 5.74 -20.40 15.96
C ASP A 218 6.95 -21.08 15.30
N VAL A 219 7.07 -20.98 13.98
CA VAL A 219 8.21 -21.46 13.18
C VAL A 219 8.79 -20.29 12.39
N ASN A 220 10.12 -20.20 12.31
CA ASN A 220 10.79 -19.20 11.49
C ASN A 220 10.54 -19.47 10.00
N LEU A 221 9.89 -18.53 9.30
CA LEU A 221 9.62 -18.62 7.87
C LEU A 221 10.75 -18.08 7.00
N MET A 222 11.78 -17.43 7.57
CA MET A 222 12.88 -16.84 6.80
C MET A 222 14.25 -17.38 7.26
N PRO A 223 14.47 -18.71 7.33
CA PRO A 223 15.68 -19.27 7.94
C PRO A 223 16.96 -18.90 7.18
N GLU A 224 16.96 -18.89 5.84
CA GLU A 224 18.13 -18.51 5.06
C GLU A 224 18.48 -17.01 5.25
N LEU A 225 17.47 -16.14 5.35
CA LEU A 225 17.70 -14.72 5.62
C LEU A 225 18.21 -14.50 7.05
N THR A 226 17.72 -15.29 8.01
CA THR A 226 18.20 -15.31 9.41
C THR A 226 19.69 -15.65 9.49
N GLU A 227 20.17 -16.58 8.67
CA GLU A 227 21.61 -16.87 8.58
C GLU A 227 22.39 -15.75 7.90
N LEU A 228 21.83 -15.14 6.84
CA LEU A 228 22.47 -14.03 6.12
C LEU A 228 22.69 -12.80 7.02
N TYR A 229 21.79 -12.54 7.99
CA TYR A 229 21.97 -11.46 8.97
C TYR A 229 23.32 -11.53 9.70
N LYS A 230 23.89 -12.73 9.90
CA LYS A 230 25.19 -12.91 10.58
C LYS A 230 26.38 -12.39 9.76
N GLU A 231 26.18 -12.08 8.49
CA GLU A 231 27.22 -11.60 7.57
C GLU A 231 27.24 -10.07 7.40
N GLY A 232 26.33 -9.35 8.07
CA GLY A 232 26.30 -7.90 8.01
C GLY A 232 25.65 -7.26 9.21
N LEU A 233 25.11 -6.06 9.00
CA LEU A 233 24.57 -5.22 10.04
C LEU A 233 23.09 -4.94 9.79
N SER A 234 22.28 -5.10 10.83
CA SER A 234 20.86 -4.76 10.85
C SER A 234 20.54 -3.94 12.08
N PHE A 235 19.76 -2.87 11.93
CA PHE A 235 19.26 -2.08 13.03
C PHE A 235 17.95 -2.68 13.56
N SER A 236 17.75 -2.64 14.87
CA SER A 236 16.58 -3.22 15.53
C SER A 236 16.00 -2.27 16.58
N ASN A 237 14.68 -2.21 16.63
CA ASN A 237 13.90 -1.55 17.68
C ASN A 237 13.83 -2.32 18.99
N THR A 238 14.39 -3.52 19.04
CA THR A 238 14.42 -4.40 20.21
C THR A 238 15.83 -4.93 20.47
N ASP A 239 15.98 -5.80 21.47
CA ASP A 239 17.19 -6.57 21.76
C ASP A 239 17.35 -7.81 20.86
N LYS A 240 16.36 -8.10 20.00
CA LYS A 240 16.34 -9.21 19.03
C LYS A 240 16.32 -8.67 17.60
N PHE A 241 15.97 -9.50 16.61
CA PHE A 241 15.69 -8.99 15.27
C PHE A 241 14.45 -8.09 15.30
N GLY A 242 14.51 -7.02 14.52
CA GLY A 242 13.53 -5.95 14.49
C GLY A 242 13.87 -4.99 13.36
N GLY A 243 13.26 -3.82 13.36
CA GLY A 243 13.38 -2.92 12.23
C GLY A 243 12.71 -1.57 12.47
N PRO A 244 12.63 -0.75 11.42
CA PRO A 244 12.04 0.58 11.53
C PRO A 244 10.53 0.50 11.77
N HIS A 245 10.04 1.50 12.49
CA HIS A 245 8.63 1.78 12.71
C HIS A 245 8.00 2.31 11.43
N THR A 246 6.88 1.73 11.02
CA THR A 246 6.14 2.25 9.86
C THR A 246 5.58 3.63 10.20
N THR A 247 5.82 4.61 9.33
CA THR A 247 5.38 5.99 9.51
C THR A 247 4.22 6.35 8.62
N TYR A 248 3.55 7.45 8.96
CA TYR A 248 2.46 8.00 8.17
C TYR A 248 2.89 8.26 6.72
N ALA A 249 2.14 7.72 5.77
CA ALA A 249 2.43 7.79 4.34
C ALA A 249 3.80 7.19 3.98
N SER A 250 4.10 6.03 4.59
CA SER A 250 5.18 5.10 4.21
C SER A 250 4.68 3.64 4.15
N GLU A 251 3.36 3.41 4.09
CA GLU A 251 2.74 2.10 4.31
C GLU A 251 2.52 1.25 3.05
N TRP A 252 2.89 1.73 1.87
CA TRP A 252 2.81 1.00 0.60
C TRP A 252 4.06 1.24 -0.24
N SER A 253 4.36 0.38 -1.22
CA SER A 253 5.69 0.27 -1.83
C SER A 253 6.23 1.60 -2.37
N VAL A 254 5.43 2.33 -3.15
CA VAL A 254 5.84 3.66 -3.66
C VAL A 254 6.13 4.65 -2.53
N ALA A 255 5.31 4.67 -1.49
CA ALA A 255 5.51 5.56 -0.34
C ALA A 255 6.75 5.17 0.47
N ALA A 256 6.98 3.87 0.68
CA ALA A 256 8.15 3.36 1.35
C ALA A 256 9.44 3.72 0.59
N MET A 257 9.46 3.56 -0.73
CA MET A 257 10.58 3.96 -1.57
C MET A 257 10.89 5.45 -1.44
N ILE A 258 9.87 6.32 -1.50
CA ILE A 258 10.06 7.77 -1.31
C ILE A 258 10.56 8.10 0.09
N ASN A 259 10.06 7.40 1.11
CA ASN A 259 10.50 7.59 2.48
C ASN A 259 11.99 7.25 2.62
N MET A 260 12.41 6.07 2.14
CA MET A 260 13.81 5.62 2.23
C MET A 260 14.75 6.39 1.29
N ASP A 261 14.29 6.83 0.12
CA ASP A 261 15.14 7.50 -0.88
C ASP A 261 15.27 9.01 -0.66
N MET A 262 14.25 9.66 -0.07
CA MET A 262 14.22 11.13 0.08
C MET A 262 14.02 11.61 1.52
N GLY A 263 13.74 10.71 2.45
CA GLY A 263 13.43 11.06 3.84
C GLY A 263 12.12 11.85 3.98
N LEU A 264 11.11 11.56 3.14
CA LEU A 264 9.84 12.29 3.08
C LEU A 264 8.61 11.36 3.13
N PRO A 265 7.50 11.76 3.76
CA PRO A 265 6.22 11.06 3.63
C PRO A 265 5.60 11.31 2.24
N LEU A 266 4.94 10.32 1.63
CA LEU A 266 4.27 10.51 0.34
C LEU A 266 2.86 11.11 0.52
N LYS A 267 2.75 12.44 0.64
CA LYS A 267 1.46 13.13 0.77
C LYS A 267 0.77 13.30 -0.58
N ILE A 268 -0.54 13.06 -0.66
CA ILE A 268 -1.30 13.21 -1.93
C ILE A 268 -2.01 14.57 -1.94
N PRO A 269 -1.70 15.56 -2.80
CA PRO A 269 -2.42 16.84 -2.74
C PRO A 269 -3.89 16.69 -3.18
N MET A 270 -4.78 17.51 -2.63
CA MET A 270 -6.20 17.56 -3.03
C MET A 270 -6.43 18.24 -4.39
N GLY A 271 -5.45 19.01 -4.89
CA GLY A 271 -5.51 19.77 -6.14
C GLY A 271 -5.41 18.96 -7.44
N ARG A 272 -5.18 19.67 -8.56
CA ARG A 272 -5.04 19.07 -9.90
C ARG A 272 -3.77 18.23 -10.05
N ASN A 273 -2.76 18.50 -9.24
CA ASN A 273 -1.50 17.78 -9.25
C ASN A 273 -1.79 16.35 -8.76
N SER A 274 -1.62 15.38 -9.64
CA SER A 274 -1.53 13.97 -9.28
C SER A 274 -0.22 13.46 -9.81
N TYR A 275 0.50 12.68 -9.01
CA TYR A 275 1.77 12.07 -9.40
C TYR A 275 1.69 11.46 -10.81
N GLY A 276 2.57 11.90 -11.70
CA GLY A 276 2.60 11.44 -13.09
C GLY A 276 1.69 12.17 -14.10
N LYS A 277 0.68 12.97 -13.69
CA LYS A 277 -0.18 13.68 -14.67
C LYS A 277 0.49 14.86 -15.35
N ASP A 278 1.32 15.59 -14.61
CA ASP A 278 2.07 16.74 -15.14
C ASP A 278 3.48 16.34 -15.62
N GLY A 279 3.77 15.02 -15.67
CA GLY A 279 5.03 14.46 -16.16
C GLY A 279 6.20 14.51 -15.17
N SER A 280 5.95 14.95 -13.94
CA SER A 280 6.91 15.05 -12.83
C SER A 280 6.43 14.23 -11.62
N PHE A 281 7.38 13.85 -10.76
CA PHE A 281 7.11 13.24 -9.45
C PHE A 281 7.99 13.96 -8.43
N LEU A 282 7.40 14.58 -7.39
CA LEU A 282 8.10 15.37 -6.38
C LEU A 282 9.29 16.21 -6.90
N PRO A 283 9.11 17.02 -7.97
CA PRO A 283 10.22 17.67 -8.64
C PRO A 283 11.02 18.62 -7.74
N GLY A 284 10.52 19.10 -6.60
CA GLY A 284 11.33 19.90 -5.67
C GLY A 284 12.23 19.10 -4.73
N ALA A 285 11.96 17.81 -4.55
CA ALA A 285 12.73 16.94 -3.65
C ALA A 285 14.06 16.49 -4.27
N VAL A 286 14.97 16.00 -3.43
CA VAL A 286 16.23 15.37 -3.82
C VAL A 286 16.30 14.03 -3.12
N GLY A 287 16.54 12.97 -3.90
CA GLY A 287 16.74 11.62 -3.38
C GLY A 287 18.15 11.09 -3.58
N ILE A 288 18.40 9.84 -3.16
CA ILE A 288 19.67 9.15 -3.36
C ILE A 288 20.00 9.09 -4.85
N GLY A 289 19.01 8.79 -5.69
CA GLY A 289 19.17 8.74 -7.14
C GLY A 289 19.74 10.02 -7.74
N ASP A 290 19.30 11.20 -7.29
CA ASP A 290 19.79 12.49 -7.79
C ASP A 290 21.22 12.77 -7.35
N ILE A 291 21.52 12.48 -6.07
CA ILE A 291 22.85 12.64 -5.49
C ILE A 291 23.85 11.74 -6.23
N LEU A 292 23.51 10.45 -6.42
CA LEU A 292 24.38 9.50 -7.11
C LEU A 292 24.53 9.82 -8.61
N GLN A 293 23.48 10.33 -9.26
CA GLN A 293 23.60 10.84 -10.62
C GLN A 293 24.61 11.98 -10.73
N ALA A 294 24.52 12.98 -9.85
CA ALA A 294 25.45 14.11 -9.82
C ALA A 294 26.90 13.65 -9.55
N GLN A 295 27.05 12.48 -8.93
CA GLN A 295 28.32 11.81 -8.69
C GLN A 295 28.74 10.82 -9.79
N GLY A 296 28.03 10.77 -10.92
CA GLY A 296 28.43 10.02 -12.11
C GLY A 296 28.11 8.53 -12.07
N TYR A 297 27.18 8.10 -11.21
CA TYR A 297 26.74 6.72 -11.15
C TYR A 297 25.96 6.31 -12.40
N ASN A 298 26.17 5.07 -12.86
CA ASN A 298 25.26 4.41 -13.81
C ASN A 298 24.13 3.74 -13.03
N GLN A 299 22.87 4.06 -13.33
CA GLN A 299 21.74 3.70 -12.46
C GLN A 299 20.71 2.86 -13.22
N THR A 300 20.31 1.72 -12.65
CA THR A 300 19.22 0.88 -13.16
C THR A 300 18.26 0.53 -12.03
N ILE A 301 16.96 0.63 -12.31
CA ILE A 301 15.88 0.16 -11.45
C ILE A 301 15.16 -0.99 -12.15
N MET A 302 14.85 -2.08 -11.44
CA MET A 302 14.19 -3.27 -11.99
C MET A 302 12.90 -3.65 -11.26
N PHE A 303 11.86 -3.96 -12.03
CA PHE A 303 10.56 -4.45 -11.56
C PHE A 303 10.08 -5.65 -12.39
N GLY A 304 9.40 -6.61 -11.75
CA GLY A 304 8.60 -7.63 -12.45
C GLY A 304 7.32 -7.06 -13.06
N ALA A 305 6.79 -6.00 -12.45
CA ALA A 305 5.54 -5.34 -12.82
C ALA A 305 5.73 -4.23 -13.87
N ASP A 306 4.63 -3.64 -14.35
CA ASP A 306 4.65 -2.42 -15.16
C ASP A 306 4.91 -1.20 -14.27
N ALA A 307 6.02 -0.50 -14.49
CA ALA A 307 6.41 0.64 -13.68
C ALA A 307 5.53 1.88 -13.92
N ASP A 308 4.59 1.88 -14.87
CA ASP A 308 3.56 2.95 -14.93
C ASP A 308 2.67 2.91 -13.68
N PHE A 309 2.50 1.73 -13.08
CA PHE A 309 1.73 1.55 -11.85
C PHE A 309 2.36 2.36 -10.71
N GLY A 310 1.50 3.03 -9.93
CA GLY A 310 1.93 3.90 -8.83
C GLY A 310 2.75 5.12 -9.24
N GLY A 311 2.98 5.35 -10.54
CA GLY A 311 3.78 6.46 -11.05
C GLY A 311 5.30 6.23 -11.03
N LEU A 312 5.78 5.00 -10.82
CA LEU A 312 7.20 4.68 -10.66
C LEU A 312 8.05 5.07 -11.89
N THR A 313 7.51 4.96 -13.09
CA THR A 313 8.19 5.40 -14.32
C THR A 313 8.43 6.90 -14.29
N THR A 314 7.44 7.69 -13.85
CA THR A 314 7.64 9.14 -13.72
C THR A 314 8.62 9.45 -12.60
N TYR A 315 8.54 8.73 -11.48
CA TYR A 315 9.44 8.87 -10.35
C TYR A 315 10.91 8.68 -10.76
N PHE A 316 11.27 7.49 -11.25
CA PHE A 316 12.66 7.16 -11.61
C PHE A 316 13.16 7.86 -12.89
N THR A 317 12.25 8.44 -13.69
CA THR A 317 12.62 9.38 -14.76
C THR A 317 12.94 10.77 -14.22
N THR A 318 12.17 11.24 -13.24
CA THR A 318 12.37 12.56 -12.60
C THR A 318 13.62 12.56 -11.74
N HIS A 319 13.89 11.47 -11.01
CA HIS A 319 14.97 11.37 -10.06
C HIS A 319 16.07 10.43 -10.55
N GLY A 320 17.30 10.90 -10.66
CA GLY A 320 18.48 10.06 -10.95
C GLY A 320 18.67 9.53 -12.38
N LYS A 321 17.75 9.77 -13.33
CA LYS A 321 17.81 9.25 -14.73
C LYS A 321 18.13 7.75 -14.77
N PHE A 322 17.35 6.95 -14.05
CA PHE A 322 17.54 5.52 -14.07
C PHE A 322 17.22 4.96 -15.46
N ASN A 323 17.97 3.94 -15.87
CA ASN A 323 17.48 2.98 -16.83
C ASN A 323 16.40 2.14 -16.13
N ILE A 324 15.16 2.18 -16.64
CA ILE A 324 14.04 1.44 -16.07
C ILE A 324 13.88 0.13 -16.85
N PHE A 325 14.06 -1.00 -16.15
CA PHE A 325 13.73 -2.32 -16.69
C PHE A 325 12.50 -2.83 -15.96
N ASP A 326 11.37 -2.89 -16.67
CA ASP A 326 10.10 -3.36 -16.13
C ASP A 326 9.48 -4.42 -17.06
N TYR A 327 8.23 -4.79 -16.80
CA TYR A 327 7.45 -5.70 -17.64
C TYR A 327 7.44 -5.31 -19.14
N LYS A 328 7.35 -4.01 -19.46
CA LYS A 328 7.35 -3.52 -20.84
C LYS A 328 8.72 -3.72 -21.47
N ALA A 329 9.79 -3.35 -20.76
CA ALA A 329 11.16 -3.53 -21.23
C ALA A 329 11.51 -5.02 -21.48
N ALA A 330 11.04 -5.93 -20.62
CA ALA A 330 11.23 -7.37 -20.80
C ALA A 330 10.56 -7.88 -22.09
N LYS A 331 9.36 -7.40 -22.43
CA LYS A 331 8.67 -7.71 -23.69
C LYS A 331 9.38 -7.14 -24.90
N GLU A 332 9.80 -5.87 -24.83
CA GLU A 332 10.53 -5.20 -25.93
C GLU A 332 11.83 -5.92 -26.27
N LYS A 333 12.51 -6.46 -25.25
CA LYS A 333 13.74 -7.26 -25.39
C LYS A 333 13.48 -8.73 -25.76
N ASN A 334 12.22 -9.16 -25.91
CA ASN A 334 11.80 -10.54 -26.15
C ASN A 334 12.31 -11.53 -25.08
N LEU A 335 12.49 -11.09 -23.84
CA LEU A 335 12.87 -11.96 -22.71
C LEU A 335 11.68 -12.77 -22.19
N ILE A 336 10.47 -12.26 -22.42
CA ILE A 336 9.19 -12.94 -22.17
C ILE A 336 8.28 -12.84 -23.41
N PRO A 337 7.35 -13.77 -23.63
CA PRO A 337 6.36 -13.68 -24.70
C PRO A 337 5.52 -12.39 -24.66
N LYS A 338 5.03 -11.93 -25.82
CA LYS A 338 4.26 -10.68 -25.91
C LYS A 338 2.93 -10.72 -25.15
N ASP A 339 2.33 -11.90 -25.03
CA ASP A 339 1.10 -12.20 -24.30
C ASP A 339 1.36 -12.72 -22.89
N TYR A 340 2.63 -12.80 -22.45
CA TYR A 340 2.99 -13.28 -21.12
C TYR A 340 2.41 -12.38 -20.04
N ASN A 341 1.75 -12.95 -19.04
CA ASN A 341 1.21 -12.22 -17.90
C ASN A 341 1.05 -13.19 -16.73
N VAL A 342 1.97 -13.15 -15.78
CA VAL A 342 1.94 -13.96 -14.56
C VAL A 342 2.02 -13.01 -13.37
N TRP A 343 1.09 -13.16 -12.42
CA TRP A 343 1.03 -12.33 -11.23
C TRP A 343 0.94 -10.83 -11.57
N TRP A 344 1.92 -10.01 -11.16
CA TRP A 344 2.00 -8.58 -11.47
C TRP A 344 2.68 -8.24 -12.80
N GLY A 345 3.14 -9.23 -13.56
CA GLY A 345 3.76 -9.08 -14.87
C GLY A 345 4.57 -10.32 -15.22
N PHE A 346 5.72 -10.47 -14.56
CA PHE A 346 6.47 -11.71 -14.49
C PHE A 346 6.99 -11.96 -13.06
N GLU A 347 7.15 -13.23 -12.70
CA GLU A 347 7.53 -13.70 -11.37
C GLU A 347 8.98 -13.38 -10.98
N ASP A 348 9.25 -13.32 -9.67
CA ASP A 348 10.57 -12.95 -9.13
C ASP A 348 11.69 -13.90 -9.57
N ASP A 349 11.37 -15.17 -9.82
CA ASP A 349 12.30 -16.16 -10.39
C ASP A 349 12.96 -15.65 -11.68
N LYS A 350 12.22 -14.94 -12.55
CA LYS A 350 12.79 -14.32 -13.75
C LYS A 350 13.48 -13.01 -13.44
N LEU A 351 12.91 -12.23 -12.52
CA LEU A 351 13.47 -10.94 -12.10
C LEU A 351 14.92 -11.11 -11.61
N TYR A 352 15.19 -12.11 -10.78
CA TYR A 352 16.54 -12.39 -10.30
C TYR A 352 17.50 -12.77 -11.43
N GLU A 353 17.08 -13.57 -12.41
CA GLU A 353 17.94 -13.90 -13.57
C GLU A 353 18.25 -12.67 -14.41
N TYR A 354 17.25 -11.82 -14.71
CA TYR A 354 17.46 -10.59 -15.46
C TYR A 354 18.31 -9.57 -14.68
N ALA A 355 18.18 -9.53 -13.35
CA ALA A 355 19.02 -8.71 -12.48
C ALA A 355 20.49 -9.15 -12.51
N LYS A 356 20.78 -10.46 -12.56
CA LYS A 356 22.15 -10.98 -12.72
C LYS A 356 22.79 -10.49 -14.02
N ASP A 357 22.05 -10.54 -15.12
CA ASP A 357 22.51 -10.05 -16.43
C ASP A 357 22.79 -8.55 -16.41
N GLU A 358 21.88 -7.76 -15.84
CA GLU A 358 21.99 -6.30 -15.80
C GLU A 358 23.11 -5.82 -14.86
N ILE A 359 23.25 -6.40 -13.68
CA ILE A 359 24.39 -6.09 -12.78
C ILE A 359 25.71 -6.49 -13.43
N THR A 360 25.75 -7.63 -14.13
CA THR A 360 26.94 -8.03 -14.89
C THR A 360 27.27 -7.01 -15.98
N ARG A 361 26.27 -6.45 -16.67
CA ARG A 361 26.46 -5.36 -17.64
C ARG A 361 27.00 -4.10 -16.95
N LEU A 362 26.37 -3.64 -15.88
CA LEU A 362 26.79 -2.46 -15.10
C LEU A 362 28.23 -2.60 -14.60
N SER A 363 28.62 -3.78 -14.13
CA SER A 363 29.95 -4.04 -13.57
C SER A 363 31.10 -3.97 -14.59
N LYS A 364 30.77 -4.05 -15.90
CA LYS A 364 31.75 -3.93 -16.99
C LYS A 364 32.01 -2.48 -17.39
N ASP A 365 31.15 -1.56 -16.96
CA ASP A 365 31.36 -0.13 -17.17
C ASP A 365 32.39 0.38 -16.14
N ASN A 366 33.35 1.21 -16.56
CA ASN A 366 34.33 1.85 -15.66
C ASN A 366 33.72 2.98 -14.80
N LYS A 367 32.45 2.87 -14.42
CA LYS A 367 31.71 3.85 -13.61
C LYS A 367 31.16 3.15 -12.36
N PRO A 368 31.05 3.85 -11.22
CA PRO A 368 30.28 3.29 -10.11
C PRO A 368 28.83 3.11 -10.55
N PHE A 369 28.15 2.09 -10.02
CA PHE A 369 26.76 1.83 -10.35
C PHE A 369 25.84 1.83 -9.13
N ASN A 370 24.58 2.19 -9.37
CA ASN A 370 23.47 2.02 -8.45
C ASN A 370 22.45 1.09 -9.11
N PHE A 371 22.35 -0.13 -8.60
CA PHE A 371 21.34 -1.07 -9.03
C PHE A 371 20.27 -1.18 -7.94
N THR A 372 19.03 -0.93 -8.31
CA THR A 372 17.89 -1.06 -7.40
C THR A 372 16.88 -2.03 -8.00
N MET A 373 16.23 -2.84 -7.17
CA MET A 373 15.13 -3.69 -7.61
C MET A 373 14.07 -3.86 -6.52
N GLU A 374 12.87 -4.22 -6.93
CA GLU A 374 11.77 -4.60 -6.04
C GLU A 374 11.18 -5.95 -6.48
N THR A 375 11.04 -6.87 -5.53
CA THR A 375 10.36 -8.16 -5.71
C THR A 375 8.85 -8.00 -5.62
N ALA A 376 8.03 -8.95 -6.10
CA ALA A 376 6.57 -8.83 -6.05
C ALA A 376 5.81 -10.11 -5.65
N ASP A 377 6.47 -11.27 -5.55
CA ASP A 377 5.77 -12.54 -5.32
C ASP A 377 5.09 -12.59 -3.95
N THR A 378 5.58 -11.85 -2.96
CA THR A 378 5.01 -11.70 -1.61
C THR A 378 3.88 -10.66 -1.50
N HIS A 379 3.51 -10.00 -2.61
CA HIS A 379 2.39 -9.05 -2.62
C HIS A 379 1.08 -9.73 -2.21
N PHE A 380 0.19 -9.01 -1.54
CA PHE A 380 -1.10 -9.55 -1.11
C PHE A 380 -2.13 -9.64 -2.28
N PRO A 381 -3.18 -10.47 -2.18
CA PRO A 381 -3.44 -11.48 -1.15
C PRO A 381 -2.76 -12.82 -1.45
N ASP A 382 -2.39 -13.56 -0.40
CA ASP A 382 -1.81 -14.92 -0.38
C ASP A 382 -0.49 -15.12 -1.18
N GLY A 383 -0.01 -14.13 -1.94
CA GLY A 383 1.22 -14.17 -2.72
C GLY A 383 1.19 -15.12 -3.92
N TYR A 384 2.23 -15.06 -4.75
CA TYR A 384 2.52 -15.98 -5.83
C TYR A 384 3.52 -17.04 -5.39
N LEU A 385 3.10 -18.31 -5.41
CA LEU A 385 3.99 -19.43 -5.13
C LEU A 385 4.59 -19.93 -6.45
N SER A 386 5.90 -19.73 -6.63
CA SER A 386 6.63 -20.27 -7.77
C SER A 386 6.43 -21.78 -7.92
N GLU A 387 6.38 -22.26 -9.16
CA GLU A 387 6.33 -23.70 -9.47
C GLU A 387 7.56 -24.48 -8.97
N LYS A 388 8.67 -23.78 -8.70
CA LYS A 388 9.88 -24.37 -8.11
C LYS A 388 9.83 -24.48 -6.58
N ALA A 389 8.82 -23.88 -5.95
CA ALA A 389 8.72 -23.82 -4.50
C ALA A 389 8.27 -25.16 -3.91
N GLU A 390 8.85 -25.51 -2.76
CA GLU A 390 8.38 -26.63 -1.94
C GLU A 390 7.19 -26.18 -1.09
N ASN A 391 6.16 -27.04 -0.97
CA ASN A 391 5.02 -26.80 -0.10
C ASN A 391 5.34 -27.30 1.33
N LYS A 392 6.06 -26.49 2.10
CA LYS A 392 6.58 -26.80 3.45
C LYS A 392 5.60 -26.50 4.58
N HIS A 393 4.68 -25.56 4.37
CA HIS A 393 3.77 -25.03 5.37
C HIS A 393 2.32 -25.19 4.91
N ASP A 394 1.37 -25.26 5.86
CA ASP A 394 -0.06 -25.41 5.54
C ASP A 394 -0.65 -24.17 4.84
N SER A 395 -0.01 -23.00 5.00
CA SER A 395 -0.42 -21.74 4.41
C SER A 395 0.34 -21.47 3.12
N GLN A 396 -0.37 -21.19 2.02
CA GLN A 396 0.25 -20.74 0.77
C GLN A 396 1.15 -19.53 1.01
N TYR A 397 0.67 -18.50 1.71
CA TYR A 397 1.45 -17.29 1.94
C TYR A 397 2.73 -17.58 2.75
N ALA A 398 2.68 -18.50 3.72
CA ALA A 398 3.89 -18.92 4.43
C ALA A 398 4.90 -19.59 3.49
N ASN A 399 4.46 -20.41 2.54
CA ASN A 399 5.35 -20.98 1.53
C ASN A 399 5.93 -19.93 0.59
N VAL A 400 5.13 -18.92 0.20
CA VAL A 400 5.59 -17.80 -0.62
C VAL A 400 6.68 -17.02 0.11
N ILE A 401 6.47 -16.66 1.38
CA ILE A 401 7.45 -15.97 2.22
C ILE A 401 8.75 -16.79 2.32
N SER A 402 8.64 -18.09 2.66
CA SER A 402 9.80 -18.96 2.80
C SER A 402 10.57 -19.14 1.49
N TYR A 403 9.88 -19.23 0.35
CA TYR A 403 10.52 -19.37 -0.95
C TYR A 403 11.15 -18.05 -1.43
N SER A 404 10.41 -16.94 -1.39
CA SER A 404 10.87 -15.63 -1.86
C SER A 404 12.10 -15.15 -1.09
N THR A 405 12.09 -15.29 0.24
CA THR A 405 13.24 -14.89 1.08
C THR A 405 14.47 -15.77 0.87
N LYS A 406 14.27 -17.07 0.59
CA LYS A 406 15.36 -17.97 0.19
C LYS A 406 15.97 -17.57 -1.17
N GLU A 407 15.14 -17.22 -2.16
CA GLU A 407 15.64 -16.79 -3.47
C GLU A 407 16.37 -15.45 -3.41
N ALA A 408 15.90 -14.51 -2.58
CA ALA A 408 16.63 -13.27 -2.28
C ALA A 408 18.04 -13.56 -1.74
N VAL A 409 18.16 -14.50 -0.80
CA VAL A 409 19.45 -14.93 -0.26
C VAL A 409 20.30 -15.60 -1.34
N ASN A 410 19.73 -16.47 -2.18
CA ASN A 410 20.45 -17.09 -3.31
C ASN A 410 21.01 -16.05 -4.28
N PHE A 411 20.25 -15.00 -4.57
CA PHE A 411 20.69 -13.87 -5.39
C PHE A 411 21.85 -13.10 -4.73
N VAL A 412 21.75 -12.80 -3.44
CA VAL A 412 22.85 -12.20 -2.67
C VAL A 412 24.10 -13.09 -2.68
N LYS A 413 23.94 -14.41 -2.48
CA LYS A 413 25.06 -15.37 -2.57
C LYS A 413 25.69 -15.42 -3.95
N TRP A 414 24.91 -15.20 -5.01
CA TRP A 414 25.46 -15.04 -6.35
C TRP A 414 26.26 -13.74 -6.46
N ILE A 415 25.75 -12.61 -5.97
CA ILE A 415 26.44 -11.31 -5.96
C ILE A 415 27.79 -11.42 -5.23
N GLN A 416 27.80 -12.04 -4.04
CA GLN A 416 29.00 -12.21 -3.20
C GLN A 416 30.14 -12.96 -3.90
N LYS A 417 29.84 -13.77 -4.93
CA LYS A 417 30.83 -14.51 -5.72
C LYS A 417 31.40 -13.71 -6.89
N GLN A 418 30.86 -12.53 -7.18
CA GLN A 418 31.27 -11.74 -8.34
C GLN A 418 32.51 -10.88 -8.03
N PRO A 419 33.40 -10.62 -9.03
CA PRO A 419 34.60 -9.81 -8.83
C PRO A 419 34.32 -8.39 -8.34
N PHE A 420 33.16 -7.82 -8.68
CA PHE A 420 32.79 -6.47 -8.27
C PHE A 420 32.38 -6.38 -6.79
N TYR A 421 32.09 -7.51 -6.12
CA TYR A 421 31.52 -7.50 -4.77
C TYR A 421 32.39 -6.76 -3.75
N GLU A 422 33.72 -6.87 -3.84
CA GLU A 422 34.66 -6.20 -2.92
C GLU A 422 34.38 -4.69 -2.78
N ASN A 423 33.98 -4.04 -3.89
CA ASN A 423 33.67 -2.61 -3.96
C ASN A 423 32.14 -2.33 -4.05
N THR A 424 31.30 -3.25 -3.59
CA THR A 424 29.85 -3.13 -3.66
C THR A 424 29.23 -3.30 -2.28
N THR A 425 28.39 -2.34 -1.90
CA THR A 425 27.54 -2.44 -0.72
C THR A 425 26.16 -2.92 -1.14
N ILE A 426 25.61 -3.88 -0.39
CA ILE A 426 24.25 -4.40 -0.61
C ILE A 426 23.37 -3.93 0.54
N VAL A 427 22.24 -3.32 0.20
CA VAL A 427 21.19 -2.93 1.15
C VAL A 427 19.95 -3.74 0.82
N ILE A 428 19.40 -4.44 1.81
CA ILE A 428 18.17 -5.22 1.69
C ILE A 428 17.17 -4.63 2.66
N THR A 429 16.00 -4.25 2.17
CA THR A 429 14.93 -3.69 2.99
C THR A 429 13.60 -4.32 2.60
N GLY A 430 12.76 -4.63 3.58
CA GLY A 430 11.33 -4.74 3.31
C GLY A 430 10.82 -3.35 2.93
N ASP A 431 9.83 -3.23 2.06
CA ASP A 431 9.24 -1.94 1.74
C ASP A 431 8.23 -1.51 2.83
N HIS A 432 7.26 -2.37 3.16
CA HIS A 432 6.25 -2.12 4.20
C HIS A 432 5.77 -3.43 4.85
N PRO A 433 5.09 -3.38 6.01
CA PRO A 433 4.38 -4.54 6.55
C PRO A 433 3.34 -5.07 5.56
N SER A 434 3.23 -6.39 5.44
CA SER A 434 2.24 -7.02 4.56
C SER A 434 0.80 -6.59 4.88
N MET A 435 0.00 -6.42 3.83
CA MET A 435 -1.42 -6.11 3.95
C MET A 435 -2.32 -7.35 4.00
N ASP A 436 -1.76 -8.57 4.04
CA ASP A 436 -2.53 -9.82 4.03
C ASP A 436 -3.27 -10.09 5.35
N LYS A 437 -4.51 -9.64 5.44
CA LYS A 437 -5.31 -9.81 6.65
C LYS A 437 -5.64 -11.25 7.01
N LYS A 438 -5.76 -12.12 6.01
CA LYS A 438 -6.16 -13.50 6.25
C LYS A 438 -5.04 -14.21 7.00
N PHE A 439 -3.80 -13.93 6.62
CA PHE A 439 -2.61 -14.44 7.29
C PHE A 439 -2.47 -13.90 8.72
N PHE A 440 -2.65 -12.59 8.92
CA PHE A 440 -2.49 -11.96 10.25
C PHE A 440 -3.75 -11.94 11.12
N LYS A 441 -4.81 -12.67 10.78
CA LYS A 441 -6.11 -12.59 11.46
C LYS A 441 -6.05 -12.86 12.98
N ASP A 442 -5.10 -13.70 13.40
CA ASP A 442 -4.93 -14.17 14.78
C ASP A 442 -3.78 -13.45 15.51
N PHE A 443 -3.16 -12.45 14.88
CA PHE A 443 -2.13 -11.63 15.53
C PHE A 443 -2.77 -10.69 16.55
N ASP A 444 -2.08 -10.45 17.67
CA ASP A 444 -2.46 -9.41 18.61
C ASP A 444 -2.41 -8.05 17.90
N SER A 445 -3.48 -7.27 18.02
CA SER A 445 -3.56 -5.91 17.49
C SER A 445 -2.53 -4.94 18.09
N ASN A 446 -1.93 -5.29 19.24
CA ASN A 446 -0.87 -4.50 19.88
C ASN A 446 0.53 -4.96 19.49
N TYR A 447 0.68 -6.03 18.70
CA TYR A 447 1.99 -6.44 18.22
C TYR A 447 2.47 -5.48 17.14
N GLU A 448 3.65 -4.91 17.35
CA GLU A 448 4.28 -4.00 16.43
C GLU A 448 5.03 -4.77 15.34
N ARG A 449 4.64 -4.51 14.09
CA ARG A 449 5.22 -5.14 12.90
C ARG A 449 6.27 -4.20 12.31
N THR A 450 7.46 -4.74 12.05
CA THR A 450 8.59 -3.98 11.48
C THR A 450 9.17 -4.70 10.28
N ILE A 451 9.60 -3.94 9.27
CA ILE A 451 10.19 -4.47 8.04
C ILE A 451 11.63 -4.92 8.24
N VAL A 452 12.08 -5.85 7.39
CA VAL A 452 13.49 -6.30 7.41
C VAL A 452 14.43 -5.18 6.98
N ASN A 453 15.64 -5.16 7.54
CA ASN A 453 16.72 -4.27 7.09
C ASN A 453 18.07 -4.98 7.29
N LEU A 454 18.89 -5.06 6.24
CA LEU A 454 20.20 -5.69 6.30
C LEU A 454 21.18 -4.99 5.35
N ILE A 455 22.33 -4.60 5.87
CA ILE A 455 23.41 -3.96 5.13
C ILE A 455 24.61 -4.90 5.12
N LEU A 456 25.08 -5.24 3.92
CA LEU A 456 26.25 -6.11 3.70
C LEU A 456 27.38 -5.32 3.04
N ASN A 457 28.61 -5.57 3.48
CA ASN A 457 29.84 -5.05 2.87
C ASN A 457 29.89 -3.51 2.77
N ALA A 458 29.41 -2.81 3.81
CA ALA A 458 29.64 -1.38 3.99
C ALA A 458 31.07 -1.15 4.54
N PRO A 459 31.75 -0.02 4.20
CA PRO A 459 33.07 0.33 4.71
C PRO A 459 33.01 0.96 6.12
N ILE A 460 31.84 0.95 6.76
CA ILE A 460 31.56 1.54 8.07
C ILE A 460 30.82 0.53 8.94
N THR A 461 30.98 0.64 10.25
CA THR A 461 30.29 -0.20 11.24
C THR A 461 29.89 0.65 12.46
N THR A 462 28.98 0.14 13.26
CA THR A 462 28.59 0.71 14.56
C THR A 462 28.14 -0.40 15.48
N ASP A 463 28.33 -0.23 16.79
CA ASP A 463 27.81 -1.14 17.80
C ASP A 463 26.38 -0.76 18.25
N ASN A 464 25.90 0.44 17.88
CA ASN A 464 24.61 0.98 18.29
C ASN A 464 23.46 0.51 17.37
N VAL A 465 23.24 -0.80 17.34
CA VAL A 465 22.32 -1.46 16.40
C VAL A 465 21.04 -2.00 17.04
N ALA A 466 21.03 -2.24 18.36
CA ALA A 466 19.89 -2.78 19.09
C ALA A 466 19.16 -1.70 19.90
N ASN A 467 17.86 -1.90 20.14
CA ASN A 467 16.97 -0.99 20.86
C ASN A 467 16.90 0.45 20.29
N ARG A 468 17.20 0.61 19.01
CA ARG A 468 17.12 1.89 18.29
C ARG A 468 15.68 2.17 17.88
N GLN A 469 15.15 3.34 18.18
CA GLN A 469 13.83 3.71 17.60
C GLN A 469 14.09 4.49 16.31
N PHE A 470 13.58 4.03 15.18
CA PHE A 470 13.84 4.65 13.88
C PHE A 470 12.74 4.33 12.88
N ALA A 471 12.76 4.97 11.73
CA ALA A 471 11.76 4.88 10.68
C ALA A 471 12.41 4.67 9.30
N PRO A 472 11.64 4.31 8.26
CA PRO A 472 12.18 4.13 6.91
C PRO A 472 12.91 5.37 6.39
N PHE A 473 12.51 6.58 6.77
CA PHE A 473 13.17 7.82 6.36
C PHE A 473 14.62 7.94 6.87
N ASP A 474 14.97 7.23 7.94
CA ASP A 474 16.35 7.19 8.45
C ASP A 474 17.28 6.40 7.52
N MET A 475 16.72 5.58 6.62
CA MET A 475 17.49 4.89 5.59
C MET A 475 18.09 5.85 4.57
N PHE A 476 17.53 7.05 4.37
CA PHE A 476 18.06 8.00 3.38
C PHE A 476 19.52 8.39 3.65
N PRO A 477 19.87 9.05 4.79
CA PRO A 477 21.26 9.33 5.11
C PRO A 477 22.07 8.07 5.43
N THR A 478 21.43 7.01 5.94
CA THR A 478 22.11 5.75 6.29
C THR A 478 22.67 5.07 5.05
N ILE A 479 21.88 4.90 3.98
CA ILE A 479 22.30 4.26 2.72
C ILE A 479 23.47 5.02 2.09
N LEU A 480 23.42 6.36 2.03
CA LEU A 480 24.54 7.16 1.54
C LEU A 480 25.81 6.95 2.38
N SER A 481 25.67 6.87 3.70
CA SER A 481 26.79 6.59 4.61
C SER A 481 27.40 5.22 4.35
N THR A 482 26.60 4.21 3.97
CA THR A 482 27.11 2.88 3.60
C THR A 482 28.02 2.89 2.36
N LEU A 483 27.99 3.96 1.55
CA LEU A 483 28.91 4.16 0.43
C LEU A 483 30.21 4.87 0.84
N GLY A 484 30.38 5.18 2.14
CA GLY A 484 31.52 5.91 2.70
C GLY A 484 31.37 7.43 2.66
N VAL A 485 30.15 7.94 2.37
CA VAL A 485 29.84 9.36 2.34
C VAL A 485 29.72 9.89 3.77
N GLU A 486 30.47 10.94 4.09
CA GLU A 486 30.25 11.70 5.32
C GLU A 486 29.22 12.80 5.07
N ILE A 487 28.24 12.90 5.96
CA ILE A 487 27.13 13.86 5.88
C ILE A 487 27.26 14.81 7.05
N GLU A 488 27.45 16.11 6.79
CA GLU A 488 27.53 17.10 7.86
C GLU A 488 26.23 17.12 8.68
N GLY A 489 26.35 16.93 9.99
CA GLY A 489 25.21 16.91 10.91
C GLY A 489 24.41 15.61 10.93
N ASP A 490 24.82 14.58 10.18
CA ASP A 490 24.26 13.22 10.18
C ASP A 490 22.76 13.14 9.84
N ARG A 491 22.22 14.11 9.10
CA ARG A 491 20.79 14.16 8.75
C ARG A 491 20.57 14.57 7.30
N LEU A 492 19.57 13.95 6.66
CA LEU A 492 19.04 14.33 5.35
C LEU A 492 17.54 14.03 5.32
N GLY A 493 16.78 14.94 4.73
CA GLY A 493 15.33 14.91 4.83
C GLY A 493 14.87 14.91 6.28
N LEU A 494 13.94 14.02 6.64
CA LEU A 494 13.61 13.77 8.05
C LEU A 494 14.61 12.83 8.74
N GLY A 495 15.37 12.06 7.97
CA GLY A 495 16.23 10.98 8.47
C GLY A 495 17.45 11.42 9.24
N THR A 496 17.85 10.56 10.17
CA THR A 496 19.13 10.57 10.87
C THR A 496 19.94 9.34 10.46
N ASN A 497 21.23 9.53 10.19
CA ASN A 497 22.17 8.45 9.89
C ASN A 497 22.28 7.48 11.08
N LEU A 498 21.87 6.23 10.89
CA LEU A 498 21.82 5.23 11.96
C LEU A 498 23.22 4.77 12.42
N TYR A 499 24.27 5.00 11.62
CA TYR A 499 25.65 4.76 12.02
C TYR A 499 26.21 5.85 12.96
N SER A 500 25.55 7.00 13.04
CA SER A 500 25.95 8.08 13.93
C SER A 500 25.50 7.85 15.37
N ASN A 501 26.06 8.61 16.31
CA ASN A 501 25.60 8.66 17.70
C ASN A 501 24.43 9.64 17.91
N LYS A 502 23.84 10.16 16.83
CA LYS A 502 22.73 11.11 16.90
C LYS A 502 21.41 10.37 17.05
N ASN A 503 20.57 10.85 17.94
CA ASN A 503 19.21 10.33 18.07
C ASN A 503 18.42 10.57 16.78
N THR A 504 17.58 9.62 16.41
CA THR A 504 16.56 9.82 15.37
C THR A 504 15.43 10.71 15.89
N ILE A 505 14.61 11.24 14.98
CA ILE A 505 13.39 11.95 15.37
C ILE A 505 12.47 11.05 16.21
N ILE A 506 12.42 9.75 15.91
CA ILE A 506 11.57 8.80 16.64
C ILE A 506 12.10 8.58 18.07
N GLU A 507 13.41 8.49 18.25
CA GLU A 507 14.05 8.41 19.58
C GLU A 507 13.74 9.64 20.44
N ASP A 508 13.75 10.84 19.84
CA ASP A 508 13.54 12.09 20.57
C ASP A 508 12.06 12.37 20.88
N GLN A 509 11.14 12.02 19.97
CA GLN A 509 9.74 12.49 20.02
C GLN A 509 8.70 11.36 20.17
N GLY A 510 9.07 10.12 19.90
CA GLY A 510 8.17 8.97 19.88
C GLY A 510 7.30 8.86 18.61
N ILE A 511 7.07 7.63 18.16
CA ILE A 511 6.40 7.32 16.88
C ILE A 511 4.99 7.91 16.76
N ASP A 512 4.18 7.86 17.82
CA ASP A 512 2.81 8.36 17.80
C ASP A 512 2.74 9.88 17.58
N SER A 513 3.65 10.62 18.21
CA SER A 513 3.76 12.08 18.06
C SER A 513 4.14 12.45 16.63
N VAL A 514 5.15 11.75 16.10
CA VAL A 514 5.66 11.96 14.74
C VAL A 514 4.58 11.64 13.71
N ASN A 515 3.91 10.49 13.82
CA ASN A 515 2.83 10.10 12.91
C ASN A 515 1.64 11.07 12.95
N SER A 516 1.27 11.53 14.16
CA SER A 516 0.23 12.55 14.32
C SER A 516 0.62 13.85 13.61
N ALA A 517 1.87 14.31 13.77
CA ALA A 517 2.37 15.54 13.17
C ALA A 517 2.49 15.45 11.64
N LEU A 518 2.98 14.32 11.11
CA LEU A 518 3.06 14.06 9.67
C LEU A 518 1.68 13.96 9.03
N GLY A 519 0.63 13.60 9.79
CA GLY A 519 -0.74 13.49 9.32
C GLY A 519 -1.44 14.79 8.94
N TYR A 520 -0.85 15.95 9.20
CA TYR A 520 -1.40 17.26 8.83
C TYR A 520 -0.95 17.73 7.45
N ASN A 521 -1.67 18.69 6.86
CA ASN A 521 -1.25 19.33 5.61
C ASN A 521 0.11 20.05 5.82
N SER A 522 0.90 20.22 4.77
CA SER A 522 2.18 20.94 4.83
C SER A 522 2.36 21.86 3.64
N ASP A 523 2.53 23.15 3.92
CA ASP A 523 2.78 24.16 2.89
C ASP A 523 4.15 23.94 2.24
N LEU A 524 5.18 23.55 3.02
CA LEU A 524 6.47 23.14 2.46
C LEU A 524 6.31 22.01 1.43
N PHE A 525 5.55 20.98 1.76
CA PHE A 525 5.35 19.86 0.84
C PHE A 525 4.66 20.28 -0.46
N ASN A 526 3.62 21.10 -0.36
CA ASN A 526 2.84 21.56 -1.50
C ASN A 526 3.59 22.57 -2.37
N ASP A 527 4.29 23.53 -1.76
CA ASP A 527 4.87 24.68 -2.44
C ASP A 527 6.30 24.44 -2.91
N GLU A 528 7.05 23.56 -2.23
CA GLU A 528 8.41 23.21 -2.60
C GLU A 528 8.46 21.86 -3.33
N PHE A 529 8.02 20.76 -2.70
CA PHE A 529 8.25 19.43 -3.28
C PHE A 529 7.31 19.11 -4.46
N MET A 530 6.04 19.53 -4.40
CA MET A 530 5.04 19.27 -5.46
C MET A 530 5.00 20.32 -6.58
N ASN A 531 5.84 21.34 -6.52
CA ASN A 531 5.77 22.48 -7.44
C ASN A 531 6.48 22.18 -8.77
N ASP A 532 5.71 22.09 -9.86
CA ASP A 532 6.22 21.76 -11.20
C ASP A 532 7.20 22.78 -11.80
N LYS A 533 7.38 23.94 -11.16
CA LYS A 533 8.42 24.91 -11.53
C LYS A 533 9.79 24.56 -10.94
N LYS A 534 9.85 23.64 -9.98
CA LYS A 534 11.08 23.14 -9.35
C LYS A 534 11.64 21.96 -10.15
N ASN A 535 12.84 21.52 -9.81
CA ASN A 535 13.46 20.33 -10.39
C ASN A 535 14.38 19.64 -9.38
N SER A 536 14.55 18.34 -9.56
CA SER A 536 15.26 17.43 -8.65
C SER A 536 16.79 17.59 -8.71
N THR A 537 17.29 18.64 -9.38
CA THR A 537 18.72 18.82 -9.59
C THR A 537 19.45 18.96 -8.26
N PHE A 538 20.44 18.10 -8.06
CA PHE A 538 21.43 18.20 -7.00
C PHE A 538 22.74 18.76 -7.57
N SER A 539 23.20 19.87 -7.00
CA SER A 539 24.47 20.51 -7.38
C SER A 539 25.60 20.02 -6.49
N ASN A 540 26.82 19.95 -7.04
CA ASN A 540 28.01 19.50 -6.31
C ASN A 540 28.71 20.65 -5.54
N ASP A 541 28.05 21.78 -5.33
CA ASP A 541 28.64 22.98 -4.72
C ASP A 541 29.11 22.75 -3.28
N LEU A 542 28.44 21.87 -2.54
CA LEU A 542 28.78 21.47 -1.17
C LEU A 542 29.39 20.06 -1.09
N VAL A 543 29.79 19.48 -2.22
CA VAL A 543 30.41 18.15 -2.26
C VAL A 543 31.94 18.26 -2.23
N THR A 544 32.56 17.55 -1.30
CA THR A 544 34.02 17.38 -1.20
C THR A 544 34.44 15.91 -1.34
N TYR A 545 35.74 15.65 -1.50
CA TYR A 545 36.29 14.30 -1.63
C TYR A 545 37.42 14.06 -0.63
N LYS A 546 37.48 12.84 -0.06
CA LYS A 546 38.55 12.38 0.84
C LYS A 546 39.69 11.71 0.09
#